data_AF-A0A9W7ZUE5-F1
#
_entry.id   AF-A0A9W7ZUE5-F1
#
_cell.length_a   1.000
_cell.length_b   1.000
_cell.length_c   1.000
_cell.angle_alpha   90.00
_cell.angle_beta   90.00
_cell.angle_gamma   90.00
#
_symmetry.space_group_name_H-M   'P 1'
#
loop_
_entity.id
_entity.type
_entity.pdbx_description
1 polymer ?
#
loop_
_entity_poly.entity_id
_entity_poly.type
_entity_poly.pdbx_seq_one_letter_code
_entity_poly.pdbx_strand_id
1 'polypeptide(L)'
;MDLNNQNASPVPGDPDAAFQQFVAVHRTQLQAIGFPDTLQRELYEKLTHENFDAGRSFALTETEEGDKKALSQYHLVVKADQVAKESAVYLIDHAWATTLKDPYQMLLLNDALLGRLASVVGVDLEEKDKDNGAEADATTARPADITPEEWEQSIEMVMTEGHVSRPTAEQLLIKEDCEVLNAIQAATYMEEQTPMLQTIKENILGQMQYMPQPTEEWATRHYTCRQYSEPAVEGGRVEHYVEVRALVGPGLRASDVECEIKTHHLRLVIAGRQAVIDGELYAAVVPDDSTWTIESGEVVITLKKQDGGGSLWPELIHHETRFDMARRQAQARTVADALAPFLQAYKYVHVAESGETRQDVVWYVMDEVGNAIVDSRDPNCACYSFLYCSPTSGAINAYNLLWPLANLQQGEVVTRDYRLTRPVTL
;
A
#
# COMPACT_ATOMS: atom_id res chain seq x y z
N MET A 1 -10.12 13.51 59.73
CA MET A 1 -8.68 13.38 59.44
C MET A 1 -8.62 12.85 58.03
N ASP A 2 -8.34 13.77 57.12
CA ASP A 2 -8.70 13.72 55.72
C ASP A 2 -7.90 12.69 54.92
N LEU A 3 -8.62 11.73 54.34
CA LEU A 3 -8.21 10.93 53.19
C LEU A 3 -8.54 11.75 51.94
N ASN A 4 -7.64 12.65 51.53
CA ASN A 4 -7.73 13.27 50.20
C ASN A 4 -6.41 13.94 49.81
N ASN A 5 -5.47 13.17 49.25
CA ASN A 5 -4.52 13.71 48.27
C ASN A 5 -3.83 12.58 47.46
N GLN A 6 -4.52 12.01 46.47
CA GLN A 6 -3.90 11.12 45.46
C GLN A 6 -4.36 11.46 44.02
N ASN A 7 -4.77 12.69 43.76
CA ASN A 7 -5.02 13.18 42.40
C ASN A 7 -4.35 14.55 42.20
N ALA A 8 -3.05 14.61 42.47
CA ALA A 8 -2.25 15.72 41.96
C ALA A 8 -2.11 15.50 40.44
N SER A 9 -2.81 16.31 39.65
CA SER A 9 -2.49 16.45 38.23
C SER A 9 -1.00 16.77 38.10
N PRO A 10 -0.26 16.12 37.18
CA PRO A 10 1.17 16.32 37.07
C PRO A 10 1.48 17.80 36.81
N VAL A 11 2.51 18.31 37.49
CA VAL A 11 3.04 19.64 37.28
C VAL A 11 3.52 19.72 35.83
N PRO A 12 3.05 20.69 35.02
CA PRO A 12 3.53 20.85 33.65
C PRO A 12 5.05 21.12 33.66
N GLY A 13 5.83 20.19 33.10
CA GLY A 13 7.28 20.34 32.92
C GLY A 13 8.19 19.53 33.86
N ASP A 14 7.68 18.61 34.68
CA ASP A 14 8.52 17.66 35.43
C ASP A 14 8.93 16.45 34.54
N PRO A 15 10.24 16.28 34.22
CA PRO A 15 10.71 15.17 33.39
C PRO A 15 10.42 13.78 33.97
N ASP A 16 10.41 13.65 35.31
CA ASP A 16 10.13 12.36 35.95
C ASP A 16 8.64 12.01 35.88
N ALA A 17 7.75 12.99 36.07
CA ALA A 17 6.32 12.78 35.89
C ALA A 17 5.98 12.41 34.44
N ALA A 18 6.62 13.07 33.46
CA ALA A 18 6.43 12.78 32.04
C ALA A 18 6.91 11.37 31.67
N PHE A 19 8.04 10.93 32.21
CA PHE A 19 8.51 9.55 32.05
C PHE A 19 7.56 8.52 32.67
N GLN A 20 7.05 8.76 33.88
CA GLN A 20 6.09 7.85 34.51
C GLN A 20 4.80 7.72 33.68
N GLN A 21 4.34 8.83 33.08
CA GLN A 21 3.22 8.82 32.16
C GLN A 21 3.52 8.00 30.91
N PHE A 22 4.70 8.15 30.31
CA PHE A 22 5.16 7.32 29.19
C PHE A 22 5.10 5.83 29.55
N VAL A 23 5.69 5.43 30.68
CA VAL A 23 5.66 4.03 31.14
C VAL A 23 4.22 3.55 31.35
N ALA A 24 3.35 4.38 31.91
CA ALA A 24 1.95 4.02 32.15
C ALA A 24 1.17 3.80 30.83
N VAL A 25 1.34 4.68 29.85
CA VAL A 25 0.67 4.60 28.53
C VAL A 25 1.18 3.41 27.72
N HIS A 26 2.48 3.16 27.74
CA HIS A 26 3.13 2.15 26.89
C HIS A 26 3.36 0.80 27.56
N ARG A 27 2.99 0.63 28.84
CA ARG A 27 3.24 -0.57 29.65
C ARG A 27 2.93 -1.87 28.91
N THR A 28 1.75 -1.97 28.30
CA THR A 28 1.31 -3.19 27.61
C THR A 28 2.18 -3.50 26.40
N GLN A 29 2.58 -2.49 25.62
CA GLN A 29 3.47 -2.68 24.47
C GLN A 29 4.86 -3.15 24.93
N LEU A 30 5.43 -2.47 25.94
CA LEU A 30 6.75 -2.80 26.49
C LEU A 30 6.80 -4.21 27.07
N GLN A 31 5.77 -4.62 27.82
CA GLN A 31 5.66 -5.97 28.37
C GLN A 31 5.48 -7.04 27.29
N ALA A 32 4.67 -6.75 26.25
CA ALA A 32 4.41 -7.70 25.18
C ALA A 32 5.67 -8.06 24.38
N ILE A 33 6.57 -7.09 24.17
CA ILE A 33 7.83 -7.31 23.45
C ILE A 33 9.00 -7.71 24.38
N GLY A 34 8.74 -7.86 25.70
CA GLY A 34 9.77 -8.20 26.68
C GLY A 34 10.86 -7.12 26.80
N PHE A 35 10.51 -5.84 26.68
CA PHE A 35 11.46 -4.75 26.66
C PHE A 35 12.16 -4.57 28.03
N PRO A 36 13.49 -4.38 28.10
CA PRO A 36 14.21 -4.23 29.36
C PRO A 36 13.80 -2.97 30.15
N ASP A 37 13.44 -3.13 31.43
CA ASP A 37 13.07 -2.01 32.31
C ASP A 37 14.19 -0.97 32.44
N THR A 38 15.44 -1.41 32.40
CA THR A 38 16.63 -0.54 32.48
C THR A 38 16.76 0.42 31.30
N LEU A 39 16.19 0.08 30.14
CA LEU A 39 16.28 0.87 28.91
C LEU A 39 15.08 1.80 28.69
N GLN A 40 14.03 1.70 29.50
CA GLN A 40 12.79 2.49 29.28
C GLN A 40 13.04 3.99 29.33
N ARG A 41 13.94 4.44 30.21
CA ARG A 41 14.31 5.87 30.32
C ARG A 41 15.01 6.36 29.06
N GLU A 42 16.00 5.61 28.58
CA GLU A 42 16.72 5.91 27.34
C GLU A 42 15.77 5.91 26.14
N LEU A 43 14.87 4.92 26.06
CA LEU A 43 13.84 4.85 25.03
C LEU A 43 12.97 6.12 25.02
N TYR A 44 12.47 6.53 26.18
CA TYR A 44 11.66 7.74 26.31
C TYR A 44 12.40 8.98 25.83
N GLU A 45 13.66 9.15 26.23
CA GLU A 45 14.49 10.28 25.82
C GLU A 45 14.73 10.27 24.30
N LYS A 46 15.03 9.10 23.72
CA LYS A 46 15.24 8.96 22.28
C LYS A 46 13.98 9.25 21.47
N LEU A 47 12.82 8.75 21.89
CA LEU A 47 11.54 9.01 21.22
C LEU A 47 11.14 10.48 21.30
N THR A 48 11.37 11.12 22.45
CA THR A 48 10.99 12.53 22.66
C THR A 48 11.84 13.49 21.82
N HIS A 49 13.10 13.12 21.54
CA HIS A 49 14.03 13.94 20.76
C HIS A 49 14.31 13.40 19.35
N GLU A 50 13.59 12.37 18.92
CA GLU A 50 13.80 11.69 17.64
C GLU A 50 15.30 11.37 17.40
N ASN A 51 15.96 10.82 18.41
CA ASN A 51 17.39 10.57 18.38
C ASN A 51 17.71 9.20 17.76
N PHE A 52 18.11 9.21 16.48
CA PHE A 52 18.57 8.05 15.72
C PHE A 52 20.10 7.91 15.81
N ASP A 53 20.58 7.05 16.72
CA ASP A 53 21.99 6.95 17.05
C ASP A 53 22.63 5.57 16.76
N ALA A 54 21.95 4.72 15.99
CA ALA A 54 22.46 3.40 15.59
C ALA A 54 23.86 3.45 14.97
N GLY A 55 24.19 4.50 14.20
CA GLY A 55 25.51 4.69 13.56
C GLY A 55 26.68 4.91 14.53
N ARG A 56 26.42 5.08 15.84
CA ARG A 56 27.46 5.07 16.89
C ARG A 56 28.00 3.67 17.14
N SER A 57 27.12 2.68 17.10
CA SER A 57 27.41 1.29 17.48
C SER A 57 27.53 0.37 16.28
N PHE A 58 26.92 0.72 15.15
CA PHE A 58 26.83 -0.12 13.96
C PHE A 58 27.32 0.61 12.69
N ALA A 59 27.61 -0.18 11.66
CA ALA A 59 27.94 0.28 10.32
C ALA A 59 27.30 -0.66 9.28
N LEU A 60 27.17 -0.17 8.05
CA LEU A 60 26.76 -0.97 6.91
C LEU A 60 27.99 -1.54 6.21
N THR A 61 27.97 -2.83 5.88
CA THR A 61 28.98 -3.49 5.04
C THR A 61 28.32 -4.14 3.85
N GLU A 62 28.96 -4.13 2.69
CA GLU A 62 28.45 -4.80 1.48
C GLU A 62 28.36 -6.32 1.72
N THR A 63 27.30 -6.93 1.16
CA THR A 63 27.15 -8.38 1.12
C THR A 63 28.02 -8.97 0.02
N GLU A 64 28.40 -10.25 0.15
CA GLU A 64 29.02 -10.97 -0.97
C GLU A 64 28.00 -11.08 -2.11
N GLU A 65 28.42 -10.81 -3.35
CA GLU A 65 27.58 -10.86 -4.55
C GLU A 65 26.77 -12.18 -4.60
N GLY A 66 25.46 -12.12 -4.39
CA GLY A 66 24.55 -13.24 -4.64
C GLY A 66 23.50 -13.57 -3.58
N ASP A 67 23.42 -12.86 -2.45
CA ASP A 67 22.35 -13.12 -1.47
C ASP A 67 21.00 -12.53 -1.92
N LYS A 68 20.31 -13.25 -2.82
CA LYS A 68 18.99 -12.90 -3.37
C LYS A 68 17.87 -12.85 -2.33
N LYS A 69 18.15 -13.07 -1.04
CA LYS A 69 17.14 -13.10 0.04
C LYS A 69 17.15 -11.84 0.94
N ALA A 70 18.04 -10.88 0.70
CA ALA A 70 18.12 -9.63 1.47
C ALA A 70 17.49 -8.45 0.71
N LEU A 71 16.74 -7.59 1.42
CA LEU A 71 16.21 -6.33 0.85
C LEU A 71 17.34 -5.31 0.63
N SER A 72 18.43 -5.45 1.38
CA SER A 72 19.57 -4.56 1.35
C SER A 72 20.78 -5.29 0.76
N GLN A 73 21.53 -4.61 -0.10
CA GLN A 73 22.87 -5.02 -0.52
C GLN A 73 23.91 -4.86 0.62
N TYR A 74 23.48 -4.38 1.77
CA TYR A 74 24.30 -4.19 2.95
C TYR A 74 23.80 -5.02 4.14
N HIS A 75 24.74 -5.52 4.93
CA HIS A 75 24.49 -6.04 6.27
C HIS A 75 24.85 -5.01 7.33
N LEU A 76 24.02 -4.92 8.36
CA LEU A 76 24.33 -4.15 9.56
C LEU A 76 25.33 -4.95 10.40
N VAL A 77 26.48 -4.36 10.70
CA VAL A 77 27.54 -4.97 11.53
C VAL A 77 27.90 -4.08 12.70
N VAL A 78 28.41 -4.69 13.77
CA VAL A 78 28.90 -3.97 14.94
C VAL A 78 30.17 -3.21 14.58
N LYS A 79 30.15 -1.89 14.79
CA LYS A 79 31.28 -0.98 14.59
C LYS A 79 32.08 -0.75 15.87
N ALA A 80 31.38 -0.66 17.01
CA ALA A 80 32.00 -0.47 18.31
C ALA A 80 32.83 -1.71 18.72
N ASP A 81 33.81 -1.53 19.60
CA ASP A 81 34.63 -2.64 20.10
C ASP A 81 33.75 -3.76 20.69
N GLN A 82 32.73 -3.36 21.45
CA GLN A 82 31.73 -4.25 22.00
C GLN A 82 30.39 -3.52 22.20
N VAL A 83 29.28 -4.23 21.98
CA VAL A 83 27.94 -3.84 22.40
C VAL A 83 27.43 -4.88 23.38
N ALA A 84 27.32 -4.53 24.66
CA ALA A 84 26.91 -5.50 25.69
C ALA A 84 25.41 -5.82 25.61
N LYS A 85 25.02 -6.99 26.11
CA LYS A 85 23.62 -7.40 26.23
C LYS A 85 22.81 -6.33 26.99
N GLU A 86 21.64 -5.98 26.45
CA GLU A 86 20.69 -5.01 27.03
C GLU A 86 21.34 -3.67 27.44
N SER A 87 22.40 -3.25 26.73
CA SER A 87 23.17 -2.04 27.08
C SER A 87 22.65 -0.75 26.48
N ALA A 88 21.85 -0.83 25.41
CA ALA A 88 21.30 0.31 24.68
C ALA A 88 20.08 -0.10 23.85
N VAL A 89 19.24 0.87 23.50
CA VAL A 89 18.12 0.71 22.56
C VAL A 89 18.30 1.66 21.38
N TYR A 90 18.04 1.21 20.17
CA TYR A 90 18.16 2.01 18.95
C TYR A 90 16.80 2.14 18.27
N LEU A 91 16.48 3.36 17.82
CA LEU A 91 15.30 3.63 17.02
C LEU A 91 15.61 3.36 15.55
N ILE A 92 14.71 2.65 14.89
CA ILE A 92 14.73 2.36 13.45
C ILE A 92 13.46 2.92 12.86
N ASP A 93 13.58 3.74 11.82
CA ASP A 93 12.45 4.44 11.22
C ASP A 93 11.72 3.59 10.18
N HIS A 94 10.50 4.00 9.82
CA HIS A 94 9.72 3.40 8.75
C HIS A 94 9.87 4.25 7.49
N ALA A 95 10.71 3.81 6.56
CA ALA A 95 10.82 4.47 5.26
C ALA A 95 9.48 4.49 4.50
N TRP A 96 8.59 3.55 4.79
CA TRP A 96 7.24 3.51 4.23
C TRP A 96 6.29 2.73 5.11
N ALA A 97 5.05 3.21 5.25
CA ALA A 97 3.95 2.51 5.89
C ALA A 97 2.61 2.79 5.18
N THR A 98 1.69 1.83 5.18
CA THR A 98 0.33 1.96 4.61
C THR A 98 -0.72 1.17 5.38
N THR A 99 -1.94 1.71 5.43
CA THR A 99 -3.14 1.05 5.98
C THR A 99 -4.07 0.52 4.89
N LEU A 100 -3.74 0.75 3.61
CA LEU A 100 -4.62 0.33 2.53
C LEU A 100 -4.75 -1.18 2.50
N LYS A 101 -5.99 -1.63 2.20
CA LYS A 101 -6.32 -3.07 2.08
C LYS A 101 -5.43 -3.77 1.06
N ASP A 102 -4.84 -3.00 0.15
CA ASP A 102 -3.93 -3.45 -0.88
C ASP A 102 -2.70 -2.50 -0.97
N PRO A 103 -1.49 -2.94 -0.57
CA PRO A 103 -0.25 -2.19 -0.76
C PRO A 103 0.15 -2.02 -2.24
N TYR A 104 -0.25 -2.95 -3.11
CA TYR A 104 -0.08 -2.87 -4.57
C TYR A 104 -0.85 -1.69 -5.15
N GLN A 105 -2.06 -1.44 -4.64
CA GLN A 105 -2.87 -0.32 -5.09
C GLN A 105 -2.16 1.02 -4.82
N MET A 106 -1.43 1.17 -3.71
CA MET A 106 -0.62 2.38 -3.48
C MET A 106 0.53 2.55 -4.47
N LEU A 107 1.19 1.46 -4.83
CA LEU A 107 2.33 1.48 -5.74
C LEU A 107 1.88 1.76 -7.17
N LEU A 108 0.73 1.21 -7.56
CA LEU A 108 0.08 1.57 -8.80
C LEU A 108 -0.20 3.08 -8.85
N LEU A 109 -0.72 3.61 -7.74
CA LEU A 109 -1.27 4.96 -7.64
C LEU A 109 -0.23 6.07 -7.38
N ASN A 110 1.02 5.77 -6.98
CA ASN A 110 2.00 6.80 -6.61
C ASN A 110 3.37 6.60 -7.29
N ASP A 111 3.66 7.40 -8.33
CA ASP A 111 4.92 7.38 -9.09
C ASP A 111 6.17 7.52 -8.23
N ALA A 112 6.18 8.51 -7.34
CA ALA A 112 7.34 8.84 -6.53
C ALA A 112 7.62 7.71 -5.53
N LEU A 113 6.56 7.12 -4.98
CA LEU A 113 6.67 5.96 -4.09
C LEU A 113 7.13 4.72 -4.85
N LEU A 114 6.54 4.43 -6.01
CA LEU A 114 6.93 3.30 -6.85
C LEU A 114 8.41 3.37 -7.23
N GLY A 115 8.87 4.52 -7.72
CA GLY A 115 10.29 4.71 -8.09
C GLY A 115 11.24 4.57 -6.91
N ARG A 116 10.87 5.12 -5.74
CA ARG A 116 11.68 4.98 -4.53
C ARG A 116 11.75 3.53 -4.05
N LEU A 117 10.62 2.83 -4.00
CA LEU A 117 10.61 1.43 -3.56
C LEU A 117 11.26 0.51 -4.58
N ALA A 118 11.10 0.76 -5.88
CA ALA A 118 11.83 0.05 -6.93
C ALA A 118 13.34 0.17 -6.74
N SER A 119 13.85 1.36 -6.41
CA SER A 119 15.26 1.55 -6.06
C SER A 119 15.67 0.77 -4.80
N VAL A 120 14.79 0.64 -3.81
CA VAL A 120 15.06 -0.13 -2.58
C VAL A 120 15.18 -1.62 -2.88
N VAL A 121 14.28 -2.17 -3.73
CA VAL A 121 14.31 -3.59 -4.11
C VAL A 121 15.19 -3.90 -5.33
N GLY A 122 15.87 -2.91 -5.89
CA GLY A 122 16.72 -3.07 -7.08
C GLY A 122 15.96 -3.41 -8.37
N VAL A 123 14.70 -3.00 -8.49
CA VAL A 123 13.89 -3.16 -9.72
C VAL A 123 14.15 -1.96 -10.63
N ASP A 124 14.62 -2.21 -11.85
CA ASP A 124 14.77 -1.19 -12.88
C ASP A 124 13.43 -0.94 -13.60
N LEU A 125 12.89 0.27 -13.46
CA LEU A 125 11.63 0.69 -14.10
C LEU A 125 11.85 1.19 -15.54
N GLU A 126 13.09 1.43 -15.96
CA GLU A 126 13.46 1.94 -17.27
C GLU A 126 13.89 0.86 -18.26
N GLU A 127 14.03 -0.41 -17.85
CA GLU A 127 14.18 -1.51 -18.80
C GLU A 127 12.98 -1.47 -19.76
N LYS A 128 13.25 -0.97 -20.98
CA LYS A 128 12.39 -1.20 -22.13
C LYS A 128 12.28 -2.70 -22.23
N ASP A 129 11.05 -3.20 -22.40
CA ASP A 129 10.80 -4.58 -22.78
C ASP A 129 11.91 -4.98 -23.75
N LYS A 130 12.78 -5.91 -23.32
CA LYS A 130 13.59 -6.63 -24.29
C LYS A 130 12.53 -7.28 -25.15
N ASP A 131 12.42 -6.73 -26.35
CA ASP A 131 11.65 -7.22 -27.47
C ASP A 131 11.98 -8.70 -27.67
N ASN A 132 11.35 -9.54 -26.87
CA ASN A 132 10.99 -10.88 -27.28
C ASN A 132 9.71 -10.67 -28.09
N GLY A 133 9.90 -10.13 -29.30
CA GLY A 133 8.94 -10.19 -30.39
C GLY A 133 8.65 -11.66 -30.68
N ALA A 134 7.78 -12.23 -29.87
CA ALA A 134 6.98 -13.37 -30.20
C ALA A 134 5.55 -12.85 -30.13
N GLU A 135 4.98 -12.56 -31.30
CA GLU A 135 3.53 -12.57 -31.46
C GLU A 135 3.04 -13.86 -30.76
N ALA A 136 2.33 -13.69 -29.65
CA ALA A 136 1.74 -14.80 -28.92
C ALA A 136 0.59 -15.35 -29.76
N ASP A 137 0.93 -16.26 -30.67
CA ASP A 137 -0.04 -17.15 -31.28
C ASP A 137 -0.61 -18.02 -30.16
N ALA A 138 -1.89 -17.79 -29.84
CA ALA A 138 -2.61 -18.45 -28.78
C ALA A 138 -2.72 -19.95 -29.11
N THR A 139 -1.72 -20.73 -28.68
CA THR A 139 -1.78 -22.19 -28.69
C THR A 139 -1.64 -22.73 -27.28
N THR A 140 -2.56 -23.65 -26.99
CA THR A 140 -2.91 -24.31 -25.72
C THR A 140 -1.80 -25.21 -25.17
N ALA A 141 -0.58 -24.72 -24.99
CA ALA A 141 0.55 -25.54 -24.54
C ALA A 141 0.98 -25.20 -23.10
N ARG A 142 1.05 -26.24 -22.27
CA ARG A 142 1.65 -26.27 -20.93
C ARG A 142 3.02 -25.57 -20.93
N PRO A 143 3.33 -24.71 -19.94
CA PRO A 143 4.67 -24.13 -19.78
C PRO A 143 5.78 -25.20 -19.67
N ALA A 144 6.95 -24.92 -20.25
CA ALA A 144 8.04 -25.89 -20.37
C ALA A 144 8.65 -26.34 -19.02
N ASP A 145 8.45 -25.54 -17.98
CA ASP A 145 9.11 -25.70 -16.68
C ASP A 145 8.30 -26.53 -15.66
N ILE A 146 7.10 -27.00 -16.03
CA ILE A 146 6.23 -27.83 -15.19
C ILE A 146 6.23 -29.27 -15.71
N THR A 147 6.48 -30.24 -14.83
CA THR A 147 6.47 -31.65 -15.24
C THR A 147 5.08 -32.09 -15.69
N PRO A 148 4.95 -33.10 -16.58
CA PRO A 148 3.65 -33.60 -17.01
C PRO A 148 2.74 -34.04 -15.85
N GLU A 149 3.34 -34.56 -14.78
CA GLU A 149 2.62 -35.07 -13.61
C GLU A 149 2.13 -33.93 -12.70
N GLU A 150 2.93 -32.88 -12.48
CA GLU A 150 2.53 -31.69 -11.72
C GLU A 150 1.45 -30.87 -12.45
N TRP A 151 1.52 -30.83 -13.78
CA TRP A 151 0.50 -30.17 -14.61
C TRP A 151 -0.84 -30.90 -14.54
N GLU A 152 -0.81 -32.22 -14.60
CA GLU A 152 -2.02 -33.04 -14.51
C GLU A 152 -2.68 -32.90 -13.12
N GLN A 153 -1.87 -32.90 -12.05
CA GLN A 153 -2.37 -32.67 -10.69
C GLN A 153 -2.98 -31.28 -10.52
N SER A 154 -2.38 -30.25 -11.15
CA SER A 154 -2.89 -28.88 -11.12
C SER A 154 -4.24 -28.77 -11.84
N ILE A 155 -4.38 -29.38 -13.01
CA ILE A 155 -5.66 -29.44 -13.75
C ILE A 155 -6.72 -30.17 -12.91
N GLU A 156 -6.37 -31.34 -12.33
CA GLU A 156 -7.30 -32.13 -11.52
C GLU A 156 -7.78 -31.35 -10.29
N MET A 157 -6.90 -30.57 -9.66
CA MET A 157 -7.23 -29.74 -8.50
C MET A 157 -8.14 -28.56 -8.89
N VAL A 158 -7.87 -27.86 -10.01
CA VAL A 158 -8.76 -26.78 -10.50
C VAL A 158 -10.12 -27.31 -10.95
N MET A 159 -10.17 -28.47 -11.59
CA MET A 159 -11.44 -29.09 -11.98
C MET A 159 -12.27 -29.51 -10.77
N THR A 160 -11.62 -30.11 -9.76
CA THR A 160 -12.31 -30.65 -8.59
C THR A 160 -12.84 -29.52 -7.69
N GLU A 161 -11.98 -28.56 -7.36
CA GLU A 161 -12.31 -27.47 -6.41
C GLU A 161 -13.01 -26.30 -7.10
N GLY A 162 -12.72 -26.04 -8.38
CA GLY A 162 -13.37 -25.00 -9.19
C GLY A 162 -14.65 -25.44 -9.88
N HIS A 163 -14.98 -26.74 -9.86
CA HIS A 163 -16.13 -27.36 -10.54
C HIS A 163 -16.24 -27.05 -12.05
N VAL A 164 -15.11 -26.82 -12.71
CA VAL A 164 -15.03 -26.46 -14.13
C VAL A 164 -14.58 -27.63 -15.00
N SER A 165 -14.90 -27.56 -16.30
CA SER A 165 -14.46 -28.55 -17.28
C SER A 165 -12.95 -28.49 -17.51
N ARG A 166 -12.34 -29.62 -17.91
CA ARG A 166 -10.89 -29.70 -18.16
C ARG A 166 -10.34 -28.60 -19.09
N PRO A 167 -10.96 -28.31 -20.24
CA PRO A 167 -10.50 -27.22 -21.12
C PRO A 167 -10.56 -25.84 -20.44
N THR A 168 -11.54 -25.61 -19.57
CA THR A 168 -11.67 -24.37 -18.80
C THR A 168 -10.60 -24.30 -17.71
N ALA A 169 -10.34 -25.40 -17.00
CA ALA A 169 -9.27 -25.48 -16.01
C ALA A 169 -7.89 -25.23 -16.64
N GLU A 170 -7.62 -25.81 -17.80
CA GLU A 170 -6.39 -25.59 -18.58
C GLU A 170 -6.25 -24.11 -18.99
N GLN A 171 -7.32 -23.49 -19.48
CA GLN A 171 -7.31 -22.06 -19.85
C GLN A 171 -7.10 -21.15 -18.65
N LEU A 172 -7.76 -21.42 -17.52
CA LEU A 172 -7.59 -20.64 -16.30
C LEU A 172 -6.19 -20.79 -15.72
N LEU A 173 -5.63 -22.00 -15.73
CA LEU A 173 -4.25 -22.22 -15.34
C LEU A 173 -3.29 -21.47 -16.27
N ILE A 174 -3.47 -21.51 -17.59
CA ILE A 174 -2.60 -20.76 -18.51
C ILE A 174 -2.75 -19.24 -18.27
N LYS A 175 -3.97 -18.75 -18.04
CA LYS A 175 -4.25 -17.33 -17.84
C LYS A 175 -3.70 -16.80 -16.52
N GLU A 176 -3.74 -17.58 -15.46
CA GLU A 176 -3.30 -17.22 -14.11
C GLU A 176 -1.88 -17.75 -13.84
N ASP A 177 -1.04 -17.88 -14.87
CA ASP A 177 0.37 -18.29 -14.79
C ASP A 177 0.63 -19.60 -14.03
N CYS A 178 -0.29 -20.54 -14.18
CA CYS A 178 -0.34 -21.87 -13.56
C CYS A 178 -0.49 -21.86 -12.04
N GLU A 179 -0.94 -20.74 -11.47
CA GLU A 179 -1.26 -20.61 -10.05
C GLU A 179 -2.65 -21.22 -9.78
N VAL A 180 -2.64 -22.39 -9.13
CA VAL A 180 -3.85 -23.22 -8.95
C VAL A 180 -4.90 -22.55 -8.08
N LEU A 181 -4.51 -21.79 -7.06
CA LEU A 181 -5.44 -21.16 -6.14
C LEU A 181 -6.19 -20.01 -6.82
N ASN A 182 -5.49 -19.19 -7.60
CA ASN A 182 -6.05 -18.12 -8.40
C ASN A 182 -6.96 -18.67 -9.51
N ALA A 183 -6.56 -19.78 -10.15
CA ALA A 183 -7.39 -20.47 -11.13
C ALA A 183 -8.68 -21.06 -10.50
N ILE A 184 -8.60 -21.65 -9.30
CA ILE A 184 -9.77 -22.11 -8.52
C ILE A 184 -10.65 -20.93 -8.12
N GLN A 185 -10.06 -19.83 -7.66
CA GLN A 185 -10.80 -18.64 -7.25
C GLN A 185 -11.51 -18.01 -8.45
N ALA A 186 -10.87 -17.95 -9.62
CA ALA A 186 -11.47 -17.48 -10.86
C ALA A 186 -12.58 -18.42 -11.36
N ALA A 187 -12.41 -19.75 -11.20
CA ALA A 187 -13.41 -20.76 -11.55
C ALA A 187 -14.64 -20.71 -10.64
N THR A 188 -14.43 -20.60 -9.33
CA THR A 188 -15.50 -20.56 -8.31
C THR A 188 -16.26 -19.23 -8.30
N TYR A 189 -15.65 -18.13 -8.75
CA TYR A 189 -16.34 -16.85 -8.95
C TYR A 189 -17.27 -16.82 -10.18
N MET A 190 -17.28 -17.87 -11.02
CA MET A 190 -18.08 -17.87 -12.25
C MET A 190 -19.46 -18.53 -12.18
N GLU A 191 -19.89 -19.15 -11.07
CA GLU A 191 -21.28 -19.65 -10.97
C GLU A 191 -21.90 -19.52 -9.56
N GLU A 192 -22.39 -18.32 -9.21
CA GLU A 192 -23.46 -18.19 -8.21
C GLU A 192 -24.64 -17.38 -8.78
N GLN A 193 -25.39 -18.00 -9.69
CA GLN A 193 -26.79 -17.62 -9.94
C GLN A 193 -27.72 -18.46 -9.06
N THR A 194 -27.71 -18.24 -7.74
CA THR A 194 -28.80 -18.76 -6.90
C THR A 194 -30.02 -17.82 -6.98
N PRO A 195 -31.26 -18.32 -6.99
CA PRO A 195 -32.48 -17.49 -7.05
C PRO A 195 -32.56 -16.47 -5.91
N MET A 196 -31.97 -16.78 -4.75
CA MET A 196 -31.88 -15.87 -3.62
C MET A 196 -30.91 -14.71 -3.88
N LEU A 197 -29.75 -14.99 -4.48
CA LEU A 197 -28.83 -13.96 -4.97
C LEU A 197 -29.43 -13.18 -6.14
N GLN A 198 -30.32 -13.76 -6.94
CA GLN A 198 -31.04 -13.08 -8.02
C GLN A 198 -32.09 -12.12 -7.47
N THR A 199 -32.86 -12.51 -6.45
CA THR A 199 -33.80 -11.63 -5.73
C THR A 199 -33.06 -10.58 -4.90
N ILE A 200 -31.89 -10.91 -4.32
CA ILE A 200 -31.03 -9.95 -3.65
C ILE A 200 -30.36 -9.03 -4.67
N LYS A 201 -29.95 -9.52 -5.85
CA LYS A 201 -29.49 -8.69 -6.98
C LYS A 201 -30.59 -7.80 -7.49
N GLU A 202 -31.82 -8.28 -7.65
CA GLU A 202 -32.95 -7.48 -8.12
C GLU A 202 -33.38 -6.44 -7.08
N ASN A 203 -33.28 -6.77 -5.78
CA ASN A 203 -33.51 -5.81 -4.69
C ASN A 203 -32.34 -4.83 -4.51
N ILE A 204 -31.09 -5.25 -4.72
CA ILE A 204 -29.89 -4.39 -4.63
C ILE A 204 -29.74 -3.56 -5.91
N LEU A 205 -29.92 -4.10 -7.12
CA LEU A 205 -30.03 -3.34 -8.37
C LEU A 205 -31.28 -2.45 -8.40
N GLY A 206 -32.35 -2.84 -7.71
CA GLY A 206 -33.53 -2.01 -7.52
C GLY A 206 -33.33 -0.87 -6.51
N GLN A 207 -32.31 -0.96 -5.64
CA GLN A 207 -32.00 0.04 -4.60
C GLN A 207 -30.68 0.80 -4.84
N MET A 208 -29.79 0.30 -5.70
CA MET A 208 -28.63 1.02 -6.23
C MET A 208 -29.12 1.91 -7.35
N GLN A 209 -28.99 3.22 -7.17
CA GLN A 209 -29.10 4.18 -8.27
C GLN A 209 -28.23 3.67 -9.44
N TYR A 210 -28.83 3.58 -10.62
CA TYR A 210 -28.23 3.11 -11.87
C TYR A 210 -26.79 3.65 -12.03
N MET A 211 -25.79 2.78 -11.91
CA MET A 211 -24.39 3.14 -12.15
C MET A 211 -24.05 2.70 -13.59
N PRO A 212 -23.82 3.63 -14.52
CA PRO A 212 -23.56 3.29 -15.92
C PRO A 212 -22.23 2.54 -16.09
N GLN A 213 -22.23 1.51 -16.94
CA GLN A 213 -21.02 0.76 -17.29
C GLN A 213 -20.13 1.59 -18.23
N PRO A 214 -18.81 1.69 -17.99
CA PRO A 214 -17.90 2.45 -18.85
C PRO A 214 -17.73 1.77 -20.21
N THR A 215 -17.62 2.60 -21.25
CA THR A 215 -17.44 2.20 -22.65
C THR A 215 -15.98 2.23 -23.10
N GLU A 216 -15.16 3.10 -22.50
CA GLU A 216 -13.72 3.16 -22.72
C GLU A 216 -13.06 3.83 -21.50
N GLU A 217 -11.84 3.41 -21.19
CA GLU A 217 -11.03 3.94 -20.10
C GLU A 217 -9.61 4.20 -20.58
N TRP A 218 -8.98 5.26 -20.09
CA TRP A 218 -7.57 5.54 -20.33
C TRP A 218 -6.95 6.28 -19.13
N ALA A 219 -5.63 6.37 -19.12
CA ALA A 219 -4.90 7.05 -18.07
C ALA A 219 -3.81 7.94 -18.64
N THR A 220 -3.47 8.97 -17.87
CA THR A 220 -2.29 9.81 -18.05
C THR A 220 -1.42 9.70 -16.80
N ARG A 221 -0.32 10.44 -16.76
CA ARG A 221 0.51 10.54 -15.56
C ARG A 221 -0.22 11.16 -14.35
N HIS A 222 -1.28 11.92 -14.58
CA HIS A 222 -1.88 12.79 -13.56
C HIS A 222 -3.34 12.44 -13.22
N TYR A 223 -4.04 11.74 -14.11
CA TYR A 223 -5.45 11.40 -13.94
C TYR A 223 -5.82 10.17 -14.77
N THR A 224 -6.90 9.51 -14.36
CA THR A 224 -7.59 8.51 -15.17
C THR A 224 -8.89 9.06 -15.71
N CYS A 225 -9.35 8.49 -16.82
CA CYS A 225 -10.60 8.85 -17.45
C CYS A 225 -11.40 7.60 -17.76
N ARG A 226 -12.71 7.67 -17.54
CA ARG A 226 -13.68 6.71 -18.06
C ARG A 226 -14.81 7.45 -18.75
N GLN A 227 -15.25 6.95 -19.90
CA GLN A 227 -16.41 7.52 -20.59
C GLN A 227 -17.58 6.54 -20.61
N TYR A 228 -18.77 7.04 -20.33
CA TYR A 228 -19.99 6.24 -20.23
C TYR A 228 -21.19 7.03 -20.74
N SER A 229 -22.32 6.33 -20.88
CA SER A 229 -23.56 6.92 -21.37
C SER A 229 -24.69 6.58 -20.41
N GLU A 230 -25.56 7.55 -20.13
CA GLU A 230 -26.73 7.37 -19.29
C GLU A 230 -28.01 7.45 -20.13
N PRO A 231 -28.98 6.55 -19.91
CA PRO A 231 -30.28 6.64 -20.57
C PRO A 231 -30.99 7.91 -20.12
N ALA A 232 -31.62 8.58 -21.08
CA ALA A 232 -32.36 9.80 -20.78
C ALA A 232 -33.53 9.52 -19.84
N VAL A 233 -33.75 10.43 -18.88
CA VAL A 233 -34.97 10.40 -18.07
C VAL A 233 -36.17 10.73 -18.96
N GLU A 234 -37.22 9.90 -18.90
CA GLU A 234 -38.52 10.01 -19.59
C GLU A 234 -38.53 10.82 -20.92
N GLY A 235 -38.05 10.20 -22.00
CA GLY A 235 -38.24 10.72 -23.37
C GLY A 235 -37.15 11.68 -23.87
N GLY A 236 -36.08 11.89 -23.11
CA GLY A 236 -34.90 12.65 -23.55
C GLY A 236 -33.95 11.89 -24.49
N ARG A 237 -32.81 12.50 -24.84
CA ARG A 237 -31.70 11.87 -25.58
C ARG A 237 -30.70 11.25 -24.61
N VAL A 238 -30.07 10.14 -25.00
CA VAL A 238 -28.95 9.53 -24.24
C VAL A 238 -27.90 10.60 -23.98
N GLU A 239 -27.46 10.67 -22.73
CA GLU A 239 -26.44 11.63 -22.29
C GLU A 239 -25.11 10.91 -22.16
N HIS A 240 -24.02 11.61 -22.47
CA HIS A 240 -22.69 11.03 -22.52
C HIS A 240 -21.75 11.81 -21.62
N TYR A 241 -20.95 11.09 -20.85
CA TYR A 241 -20.10 11.65 -19.82
C TYR A 241 -18.66 11.18 -19.97
N VAL A 242 -17.73 12.00 -19.50
CA VAL A 242 -16.36 11.62 -19.18
C VAL A 242 -16.14 11.89 -17.70
N GLU A 243 -15.88 10.86 -16.93
CA GLU A 243 -15.43 11.01 -15.55
C GLU A 243 -13.92 10.98 -15.51
N VAL A 244 -13.32 11.98 -14.89
CA VAL A 244 -11.90 12.17 -14.69
C VAL A 244 -11.60 12.01 -13.20
N ARG A 245 -10.66 11.14 -12.85
CA ARG A 245 -10.20 10.98 -11.47
C ARG A 245 -8.75 11.40 -11.36
N ALA A 246 -8.50 12.49 -10.63
CA ALA A 246 -7.17 12.99 -10.34
C ALA A 246 -6.80 12.66 -8.89
N LEU A 247 -5.78 11.82 -8.71
CA LEU A 247 -5.35 11.39 -7.39
C LEU A 247 -4.48 12.46 -6.72
N VAL A 248 -4.85 12.85 -5.49
CA VAL A 248 -4.16 13.92 -4.76
C VAL A 248 -3.58 13.44 -3.43
N GLY A 249 -4.32 12.61 -2.69
CA GLY A 249 -3.88 11.97 -1.44
C GLY A 249 -4.81 12.22 -0.24
N PRO A 250 -4.59 11.52 0.89
CA PRO A 250 -5.42 11.66 2.08
C PRO A 250 -5.31 13.06 2.69
N GLY A 251 -6.43 13.58 3.21
CA GLY A 251 -6.50 14.91 3.85
C GLY A 251 -6.79 16.08 2.91
N LEU A 252 -7.08 15.82 1.63
CA LEU A 252 -7.49 16.85 0.67
C LEU A 252 -8.80 17.53 1.11
N ARG A 253 -8.80 18.86 1.22
CA ARG A 253 -10.01 19.64 1.48
C ARG A 253 -10.41 20.39 0.21
N ALA A 254 -11.70 20.70 0.09
CA ALA A 254 -12.22 21.49 -1.02
C ALA A 254 -11.53 22.86 -1.16
N SER A 255 -11.08 23.46 -0.04
CA SER A 255 -10.31 24.72 -0.04
C SER A 255 -8.95 24.62 -0.73
N ASP A 256 -8.42 23.40 -0.87
CA ASP A 256 -7.11 23.14 -1.45
C ASP A 256 -7.24 22.83 -2.96
N VAL A 257 -8.45 22.86 -3.54
CA VAL A 257 -8.74 22.51 -4.94
C VAL A 257 -9.28 23.72 -5.70
N GLU A 258 -8.62 24.07 -6.80
CA GLU A 258 -9.10 25.03 -7.79
C GLU A 258 -9.44 24.27 -9.08
N CYS A 259 -10.73 23.98 -9.28
CA CYS A 259 -11.25 23.28 -10.45
C CYS A 259 -12.12 24.25 -11.28
N GLU A 260 -11.72 24.52 -12.52
CA GLU A 260 -12.43 25.36 -13.48
C GLU A 260 -12.79 24.55 -14.72
N ILE A 261 -14.10 24.40 -14.95
CA ILE A 261 -14.66 23.70 -16.11
C ILE A 261 -15.22 24.76 -17.07
N LYS A 262 -14.68 24.81 -18.29
CA LYS A 262 -15.17 25.65 -19.40
C LYS A 262 -15.56 24.74 -20.56
N THR A 263 -16.34 25.27 -21.50
CA THR A 263 -16.86 24.51 -22.66
C THR A 263 -15.77 23.74 -23.41
N HIS A 264 -14.57 24.31 -23.57
CA HIS A 264 -13.46 23.69 -24.30
C HIS A 264 -12.18 23.59 -23.47
N HIS A 265 -12.25 23.76 -22.15
CA HIS A 265 -11.03 23.82 -21.33
C HIS A 265 -11.29 23.30 -19.92
N LEU A 266 -10.36 22.50 -19.42
CA LEU A 266 -10.38 22.01 -18.05
C LEU A 266 -9.09 22.44 -17.34
N ARG A 267 -9.26 23.02 -16.16
CA ARG A 267 -8.16 23.38 -15.27
C ARG A 267 -8.41 22.80 -13.88
N LEU A 268 -7.43 22.07 -13.37
CA LEU A 268 -7.40 21.53 -12.03
C LEU A 268 -6.04 21.85 -11.39
N VAL A 269 -6.06 22.68 -10.36
CA VAL A 269 -4.88 23.03 -9.56
C VAL A 269 -5.12 22.62 -8.12
N ILE A 270 -4.09 22.03 -7.50
CA ILE A 270 -4.11 21.69 -6.08
C ILE A 270 -3.13 22.63 -5.36
N ALA A 271 -3.55 23.20 -4.24
CA ALA A 271 -2.74 24.12 -3.45
C ALA A 271 -1.36 23.53 -3.13
N GLY A 272 -0.31 24.28 -3.45
CA GLY A 272 1.08 23.85 -3.24
C GLY A 272 1.64 22.90 -4.31
N ARG A 273 0.89 22.58 -5.37
CA ARG A 273 1.34 21.77 -6.52
C ARG A 273 1.29 22.57 -7.82
N GLN A 274 2.03 22.13 -8.84
CA GLN A 274 1.77 22.56 -10.21
C GLN A 274 0.37 22.10 -10.65
N ALA A 275 -0.19 22.76 -11.67
CA ALA A 275 -1.48 22.38 -12.24
C ALA A 275 -1.47 20.90 -12.62
N VAL A 276 -2.46 20.17 -12.13
CA VAL A 276 -2.64 18.73 -12.41
C VAL A 276 -3.25 18.55 -13.79
N ILE A 277 -4.17 19.45 -14.16
CA ILE A 277 -4.76 19.56 -15.50
C ILE A 277 -4.82 21.05 -15.85
N ASP A 278 -4.38 21.43 -17.05
CA ASP A 278 -4.55 22.78 -17.57
C ASP A 278 -4.45 22.69 -19.10
N GLY A 279 -5.59 22.51 -19.78
CA GLY A 279 -5.56 22.28 -21.22
C GLY A 279 -6.92 22.30 -21.93
N GLU A 280 -6.82 22.30 -23.26
CA GLU A 280 -7.96 22.27 -24.18
C GLU A 280 -8.56 20.87 -24.24
N LEU A 281 -9.87 20.78 -23.98
CA LEU A 281 -10.63 19.53 -24.04
C LEU A 281 -10.73 19.04 -25.49
N TYR A 282 -10.75 17.72 -25.68
CA TYR A 282 -10.90 17.10 -26.99
C TYR A 282 -12.14 17.57 -27.77
N ALA A 283 -13.26 17.80 -27.06
CA ALA A 283 -14.46 18.39 -27.61
C ALA A 283 -15.25 19.17 -26.55
N ALA A 284 -16.37 19.77 -26.97
CA ALA A 284 -17.17 20.63 -26.12
C ALA A 284 -17.89 19.87 -24.99
N VAL A 285 -17.90 20.46 -23.80
CA VAL A 285 -18.69 20.01 -22.63
C VAL A 285 -19.72 21.05 -22.24
N VAL A 286 -20.73 20.66 -21.47
CA VAL A 286 -21.73 21.54 -20.86
C VAL A 286 -21.26 21.88 -19.44
N PRO A 287 -20.68 23.06 -19.18
CA PRO A 287 -20.08 23.36 -17.87
C PRO A 287 -21.10 23.33 -16.73
N ASP A 288 -22.30 23.87 -16.97
CA ASP A 288 -23.37 23.95 -15.98
C ASP A 288 -23.93 22.57 -15.57
N ASP A 289 -23.76 21.57 -16.44
CA ASP A 289 -24.17 20.18 -16.19
C ASP A 289 -22.97 19.28 -15.88
N SER A 290 -21.78 19.87 -15.70
CA SER A 290 -20.57 19.17 -15.29
C SER A 290 -20.28 19.47 -13.83
N THR A 291 -19.74 18.50 -13.10
CA THR A 291 -19.53 18.61 -11.65
C THR A 291 -18.13 18.15 -11.27
N TRP A 292 -17.71 18.52 -10.07
CA TRP A 292 -16.57 17.89 -9.44
C TRP A 292 -16.84 17.68 -7.96
N THR A 293 -16.26 16.62 -7.41
CA THR A 293 -16.38 16.22 -6.01
C THR A 293 -15.03 15.75 -5.50
N ILE A 294 -14.94 15.54 -4.18
CA ILE A 294 -13.80 14.87 -3.56
C ILE A 294 -14.29 13.54 -3.00
N GLU A 295 -13.71 12.44 -3.47
CA GLU A 295 -14.04 11.09 -3.02
C GLU A 295 -12.76 10.40 -2.55
N SER A 296 -12.69 10.00 -1.29
CA SER A 296 -11.58 9.19 -0.76
C SER A 296 -10.16 9.76 -1.03
N GLY A 297 -10.01 11.09 -1.13
CA GLY A 297 -8.71 11.74 -1.42
C GLY A 297 -8.40 11.92 -2.91
N GLU A 298 -9.37 11.66 -3.79
CA GLU A 298 -9.36 11.95 -5.22
C GLU A 298 -10.24 13.16 -5.53
N VAL A 299 -9.86 13.94 -6.54
CA VAL A 299 -10.80 14.87 -7.19
C VAL A 299 -11.45 14.12 -8.35
N VAL A 300 -12.77 13.95 -8.27
CA VAL A 300 -13.58 13.29 -9.30
C VAL A 300 -14.33 14.38 -10.07
N ILE A 301 -14.10 14.48 -11.37
CA ILE A 301 -14.72 15.47 -12.25
C ILE A 301 -15.60 14.74 -13.25
N THR A 302 -16.88 15.04 -13.29
CA THR A 302 -17.83 14.47 -14.24
C THR A 302 -18.18 15.52 -15.29
N LEU A 303 -17.75 15.29 -16.53
CA LEU A 303 -17.96 16.19 -17.66
C LEU A 303 -19.11 15.70 -18.53
N LYS A 304 -20.15 16.52 -18.72
CA LYS A 304 -21.23 16.22 -19.67
C LYS A 304 -20.83 16.67 -21.09
N LYS A 305 -20.78 15.76 -22.05
CA LYS A 305 -20.49 16.09 -23.46
C LYS A 305 -21.64 16.90 -24.07
N GLN A 306 -21.33 17.97 -24.81
CA GLN A 306 -22.34 18.90 -25.33
C GLN A 306 -23.17 18.33 -26.49
N ASP A 307 -22.54 17.62 -27.41
CA ASP A 307 -23.11 17.26 -28.70
C ASP A 307 -23.60 15.81 -28.72
N GLY A 308 -24.38 15.38 -27.73
CA GLY A 308 -25.01 14.05 -27.72
C GLY A 308 -24.04 12.88 -27.93
N GLY A 309 -22.73 13.11 -27.70
CA GLY A 309 -21.61 12.20 -27.48
C GLY A 309 -21.48 10.90 -28.26
N GLY A 310 -21.97 10.79 -29.50
CA GLY A 310 -21.86 9.54 -30.26
C GLY A 310 -20.41 9.11 -30.58
N SER A 311 -19.43 10.01 -30.48
CA SER A 311 -18.02 9.68 -30.68
C SER A 311 -17.28 9.45 -29.35
N LEU A 312 -16.59 8.33 -29.28
CA LEU A 312 -15.64 8.01 -28.23
C LEU A 312 -14.49 9.02 -28.28
N TRP A 313 -14.14 9.60 -27.12
CA TRP A 313 -13.00 10.50 -27.02
C TRP A 313 -11.72 9.66 -26.93
N PRO A 314 -10.73 9.86 -27.82
CA PRO A 314 -9.44 9.21 -27.74
C PRO A 314 -8.50 9.88 -26.72
N GLU A 315 -8.84 11.06 -26.21
CA GLU A 315 -8.07 11.79 -25.21
C GLU A 315 -9.01 12.74 -24.45
N LEU A 316 -8.64 13.12 -23.22
CA LEU A 316 -9.35 14.16 -22.47
C LEU A 316 -8.89 15.53 -22.95
N ILE A 317 -7.58 15.73 -22.95
CA ILE A 317 -6.89 16.96 -23.32
C ILE A 317 -6.15 16.73 -24.63
N HIS A 318 -6.19 17.71 -25.53
CA HIS A 318 -5.48 17.60 -26.80
C HIS A 318 -3.97 17.35 -26.62
N HIS A 319 -3.46 16.34 -27.32
CA HIS A 319 -2.06 15.93 -27.30
C HIS A 319 -1.57 15.40 -25.95
N GLU A 320 -2.47 14.86 -25.12
CA GLU A 320 -2.06 14.23 -23.88
C GLU A 320 -1.26 12.94 -24.15
N THR A 321 -0.27 12.68 -23.31
CA THR A 321 0.48 11.42 -23.38
C THR A 321 -0.26 10.36 -22.58
N ARG A 322 -0.85 9.38 -23.27
CA ARG A 322 -1.46 8.21 -22.62
C ARG A 322 -0.38 7.41 -21.91
N PHE A 323 -0.69 7.04 -20.68
CA PHE A 323 0.13 6.19 -19.84
C PHE A 323 -0.33 4.74 -20.02
N ASP A 324 0.59 3.81 -20.27
CA ASP A 324 0.25 2.39 -20.39
C ASP A 324 -0.05 1.82 -18.99
N MET A 325 -1.34 1.64 -18.71
CA MET A 325 -1.82 1.10 -17.44
C MET A 325 -1.44 -0.37 -17.24
N ALA A 326 -1.33 -1.16 -18.32
CA ALA A 326 -0.92 -2.55 -18.21
C ALA A 326 0.56 -2.62 -17.80
N ARG A 327 1.41 -1.80 -18.42
CA ARG A 327 2.82 -1.67 -18.01
C ARG A 327 2.95 -1.14 -16.58
N ARG A 328 2.12 -0.16 -16.18
CA ARG A 328 2.09 0.36 -14.80
C ARG A 328 1.77 -0.74 -13.81
N GLN A 329 0.71 -1.50 -14.08
CA GLN A 329 0.27 -2.60 -13.23
C GLN A 329 1.35 -3.65 -13.12
N ALA A 330 1.99 -4.01 -14.23
CA ALA A 330 3.12 -4.93 -14.24
C ALA A 330 4.27 -4.42 -13.37
N GLN A 331 4.71 -3.16 -13.54
CA GLN A 331 5.80 -2.57 -12.75
C GLN A 331 5.46 -2.50 -11.25
N ALA A 332 4.27 -2.01 -10.91
CA ALA A 332 3.81 -1.96 -9.53
C ALA A 332 3.73 -3.35 -8.90
N ARG A 333 3.29 -4.35 -9.68
CA ARG A 333 3.23 -5.74 -9.26
C ARG A 333 4.62 -6.32 -9.03
N THR A 334 5.55 -6.14 -9.96
CA THR A 334 6.94 -6.59 -9.82
C THR A 334 7.61 -5.99 -8.58
N VAL A 335 7.46 -4.68 -8.35
CA VAL A 335 8.02 -4.03 -7.15
C VAL A 335 7.38 -4.57 -5.88
N ALA A 336 6.06 -4.75 -5.88
CA ALA A 336 5.35 -5.22 -4.70
C ALA A 336 5.60 -6.71 -4.40
N ASP A 337 5.72 -7.57 -5.41
CA ASP A 337 6.11 -8.97 -5.26
C ASP A 337 7.55 -9.06 -4.72
N ALA A 338 8.45 -8.19 -5.19
CA ALA A 338 9.81 -8.07 -4.66
C ALA A 338 9.84 -7.54 -3.22
N LEU A 339 8.89 -6.67 -2.83
CA LEU A 339 8.75 -6.17 -1.46
C LEU A 339 8.08 -7.18 -0.52
N ALA A 340 7.20 -8.04 -1.02
CA ALA A 340 6.34 -8.90 -0.22
C ALA A 340 7.08 -9.74 0.85
N PRO A 341 8.27 -10.32 0.56
CA PRO A 341 9.05 -11.02 1.58
C PRO A 341 9.53 -10.12 2.72
N PHE A 342 9.60 -8.81 2.52
CA PHE A 342 10.21 -7.87 3.46
C PHE A 342 9.19 -6.99 4.17
N LEU A 343 7.94 -7.00 3.70
CA LEU A 343 6.83 -6.34 4.36
C LEU A 343 6.66 -6.88 5.78
N GLN A 344 6.66 -5.95 6.73
CA GLN A 344 6.30 -6.21 8.10
C GLN A 344 4.93 -5.61 8.38
N ALA A 345 4.28 -6.09 9.42
CA ALA A 345 2.99 -5.58 9.81
C ALA A 345 2.89 -5.38 11.33
N TYR A 346 2.19 -4.32 11.72
CA TYR A 346 1.65 -4.19 13.07
C TYR A 346 0.16 -3.91 12.99
N LYS A 347 -0.55 -4.23 14.06
CA LYS A 347 -1.98 -3.95 14.18
C LYS A 347 -2.16 -2.81 15.17
N TYR A 348 -3.03 -1.86 14.84
CA TYR A 348 -3.44 -0.84 15.80
C TYR A 348 -4.94 -0.88 15.99
N VAL A 349 -5.35 -0.55 17.21
CA VAL A 349 -6.75 -0.51 17.60
C VAL A 349 -7.15 0.96 17.75
N HIS A 350 -8.22 1.35 17.06
CA HIS A 350 -8.80 2.68 17.18
C HIS A 350 -10.31 2.57 17.38
N VAL A 351 -10.89 3.59 18.02
CA VAL A 351 -12.34 3.67 18.18
C VAL A 351 -12.89 4.46 16.99
N ALA A 352 -13.73 3.82 16.19
CA ALA A 352 -14.41 4.46 15.08
C ALA A 352 -15.42 5.51 15.60
N GLU A 353 -15.84 6.45 14.75
CA GLU A 353 -16.85 7.47 15.13
C GLU A 353 -18.16 6.87 15.66
N SER A 354 -18.48 5.63 15.26
CA SER A 354 -19.61 4.85 15.76
C SER A 354 -19.46 4.36 17.21
N GLY A 355 -18.31 4.58 17.85
CA GLY A 355 -17.96 4.02 19.16
C GLY A 355 -17.51 2.56 19.11
N GLU A 356 -17.46 1.96 17.91
CA GLU A 356 -16.99 0.60 17.70
C GLU A 356 -15.46 0.55 17.70
N THR A 357 -14.89 -0.38 18.45
CA THR A 357 -13.45 -0.67 18.40
C THR A 357 -13.13 -1.38 17.10
N ARG A 358 -12.32 -0.75 16.24
CA ARG A 358 -11.80 -1.34 14.99
C ARG A 358 -10.32 -1.59 15.09
N GLN A 359 -9.88 -2.62 14.38
CA GLN A 359 -8.48 -3.02 14.33
C GLN A 359 -8.03 -3.05 12.88
N ASP A 360 -7.06 -2.20 12.56
CA ASP A 360 -6.46 -2.13 11.23
C ASP A 360 -5.06 -2.72 11.24
N VAL A 361 -4.61 -3.13 10.06
CA VAL A 361 -3.25 -3.62 9.81
C VAL A 361 -2.49 -2.52 9.08
N VAL A 362 -1.31 -2.17 9.61
CA VAL A 362 -0.35 -1.32 8.92
C VAL A 362 0.76 -2.20 8.38
N TRP A 363 1.00 -2.11 7.08
CA TRP A 363 2.13 -2.71 6.39
C TRP A 363 3.25 -1.69 6.29
N TYR A 364 4.49 -2.10 6.53
CA TYR A 364 5.62 -1.18 6.52
C TYR A 364 6.93 -1.81 6.07
N VAL A 365 7.85 -0.95 5.65
CA VAL A 365 9.26 -1.23 5.35
C VAL A 365 10.10 -0.27 6.18
N MET A 366 11.17 -0.79 6.80
CA MET A 366 12.05 0.04 7.63
C MET A 366 12.99 0.89 6.77
N ASP A 367 13.74 1.77 7.40
CA ASP A 367 14.83 2.51 6.77
C ASP A 367 16.02 1.62 6.36
N GLU A 368 17.04 2.25 5.79
CA GLU A 368 18.29 1.61 5.32
C GLU A 368 18.96 0.78 6.43
N VAL A 369 18.95 1.26 7.67
CA VAL A 369 19.55 0.56 8.81
C VAL A 369 18.74 -0.67 9.16
N GLY A 370 17.42 -0.54 9.26
CA GLY A 370 16.54 -1.66 9.57
C GLY A 370 16.60 -2.76 8.51
N ASN A 371 16.59 -2.38 7.23
CA ASN A 371 16.59 -3.33 6.11
C ASN A 371 17.90 -4.11 5.99
N ALA A 372 18.99 -3.59 6.57
CA ALA A 372 20.29 -4.27 6.63
C ALA A 372 20.42 -5.29 7.78
N ILE A 373 19.41 -5.41 8.66
CA ILE A 373 19.43 -6.40 9.76
C ILE A 373 19.05 -7.78 9.22
N VAL A 374 19.90 -8.78 9.42
CA VAL A 374 19.76 -10.11 8.82
C VAL A 374 18.75 -10.97 9.58
N ASP A 375 18.00 -11.83 8.87
CA ASP A 375 17.09 -12.81 9.50
C ASP A 375 17.86 -13.96 10.17
N SER A 376 17.50 -14.34 11.38
CA SER A 376 18.03 -15.50 12.10
C SER A 376 16.98 -16.10 13.03
N ARG A 377 16.97 -17.44 13.12
CA ARG A 377 16.16 -18.18 14.11
C ARG A 377 16.78 -18.17 15.51
N ASP A 378 18.05 -17.80 15.61
CA ASP A 378 18.79 -17.56 16.85
C ASP A 378 19.37 -16.14 16.79
N PRO A 379 18.51 -15.11 16.95
CA PRO A 379 18.92 -13.73 16.72
C PRO A 379 19.76 -13.19 17.88
N ASN A 380 20.76 -12.37 17.55
CA ASN A 380 21.59 -11.68 18.55
C ASN A 380 21.01 -10.32 18.97
N CYS A 381 19.99 -9.81 18.28
CA CYS A 381 19.21 -8.63 18.62
C CYS A 381 17.70 -8.88 18.55
N ALA A 382 16.97 -8.22 19.44
CA ALA A 382 15.52 -8.10 19.36
C ALA A 382 15.16 -6.87 18.51
N CYS A 383 14.11 -6.98 17.69
CA CYS A 383 13.66 -5.91 16.82
C CYS A 383 12.13 -5.97 16.66
N TYR A 384 11.40 -5.01 17.26
CA TYR A 384 9.93 -5.03 17.28
C TYR A 384 9.32 -3.68 16.98
N SER A 385 8.15 -3.67 16.34
CA SER A 385 7.33 -2.48 16.14
C SER A 385 6.88 -1.88 17.49
N PHE A 386 6.90 -0.55 17.59
CA PHE A 386 6.46 0.19 18.76
C PHE A 386 5.72 1.46 18.33
N LEU A 387 4.52 1.67 18.89
CA LEU A 387 3.71 2.85 18.64
C LEU A 387 3.90 3.85 19.78
N TYR A 388 4.65 4.91 19.50
CA TYR A 388 4.86 6.01 20.41
C TYR A 388 3.73 7.02 20.30
N CYS A 389 3.07 7.30 21.42
CA CYS A 389 2.05 8.33 21.53
C CYS A 389 2.70 9.53 22.19
N SER A 390 2.95 10.58 21.40
CA SER A 390 3.58 11.79 21.90
C SER A 390 2.68 12.45 22.94
N PRO A 391 3.14 12.60 24.21
CA PRO A 391 2.32 13.24 25.24
C PRO A 391 2.15 14.74 24.99
N THR A 392 3.01 15.34 24.16
CA THR A 392 3.00 16.79 23.87
C THR A 392 2.12 17.13 22.67
N SER A 393 2.14 16.31 21.61
CA SER A 393 1.38 16.58 20.37
C SER A 393 0.15 15.70 20.20
N GLY A 394 0.05 14.59 20.93
CA GLY A 394 -0.96 13.56 20.70
C GLY A 394 -0.74 12.74 19.42
N ALA A 395 0.33 13.02 18.66
CA ALA A 395 0.68 12.26 17.47
C ALA A 395 1.08 10.83 17.82
N ILE A 396 0.72 9.89 16.95
CA ILE A 396 1.14 8.49 17.03
C ILE A 396 2.20 8.26 15.97
N ASN A 397 3.43 8.03 16.39
CA ASN A 397 4.56 7.72 15.51
C ASN A 397 4.95 6.25 15.70
N ALA A 398 5.24 5.55 14.61
CA ALA A 398 5.65 4.15 14.62
C ALA A 398 7.16 4.03 14.42
N TYR A 399 7.80 3.17 15.20
CA TYR A 399 9.22 2.86 15.10
C TYR A 399 9.46 1.37 15.25
N ASN A 400 10.63 0.89 14.84
CA ASN A 400 11.15 -0.38 15.33
C ASN A 400 12.18 -0.12 16.44
N LEU A 401 12.08 -0.86 17.53
CA LEU A 401 13.04 -0.82 18.63
C LEU A 401 14.02 -1.97 18.46
N LEU A 402 15.31 -1.65 18.37
CA LEU A 402 16.40 -2.63 18.29
C LEU A 402 17.19 -2.64 19.60
N TRP A 403 17.42 -3.82 20.20
CA TRP A 403 18.31 -3.95 21.36
C TRP A 403 19.05 -5.30 21.37
N PRO A 404 20.28 -5.35 21.91
CA PRO A 404 21.11 -6.55 21.91
C PRO A 404 20.61 -7.59 22.93
N LEU A 405 20.44 -8.83 22.48
CA LEU A 405 20.08 -10.00 23.31
C LEU A 405 21.30 -10.74 23.87
N ALA A 406 22.47 -10.49 23.27
CA ALA A 406 23.77 -11.04 23.66
C ALA A 406 24.87 -9.96 23.63
N ASN A 407 26.06 -10.28 24.14
CA ASN A 407 27.23 -9.43 23.95
C ASN A 407 27.73 -9.58 22.51
N LEU A 408 27.73 -8.48 21.77
CA LEU A 408 28.16 -8.44 20.37
C LEU A 408 29.58 -7.88 20.27
N GLN A 409 30.39 -8.44 19.38
CA GLN A 409 31.77 -8.00 19.14
C GLN A 409 31.90 -7.21 17.84
N GLN A 410 32.92 -6.36 17.74
CA GLN A 410 33.23 -5.64 16.50
C GLN A 410 33.26 -6.58 15.28
N GLY A 411 32.60 -6.17 14.20
CA GLY A 411 32.47 -6.92 12.94
C GLY A 411 31.37 -7.98 12.93
N GLU A 412 30.73 -8.27 14.06
CA GLU A 412 29.62 -9.23 14.10
C GLU A 412 28.39 -8.70 13.36
N VAL A 413 27.73 -9.58 12.60
CA VAL A 413 26.48 -9.26 11.88
C VAL A 413 25.33 -9.15 12.86
N VAL A 414 24.54 -8.09 12.75
CA VAL A 414 23.33 -7.91 13.54
C VAL A 414 22.19 -8.71 12.92
N THR A 415 21.55 -9.54 13.74
CA THR A 415 20.49 -10.46 13.32
C THR A 415 19.22 -10.30 14.18
N ARG A 416 18.06 -10.56 13.57
CA ARG A 416 16.73 -10.54 14.22
C ARG A 416 15.86 -11.67 13.68
N ASP A 417 14.77 -12.03 14.38
CA ASP A 417 13.81 -13.01 13.87
C ASP A 417 12.65 -12.33 13.12
N TYR A 418 12.60 -12.47 11.80
CA TYR A 418 11.59 -11.81 10.96
C TYR A 418 10.18 -12.35 11.20
N ARG A 419 10.03 -13.55 11.74
CA ARG A 419 8.71 -14.17 11.98
C ARG A 419 7.89 -13.44 13.03
N LEU A 420 8.54 -12.64 13.87
CA LEU A 420 7.90 -11.91 14.95
C LEU A 420 7.21 -10.62 14.47
N THR A 421 7.55 -10.14 13.27
CA THR A 421 7.02 -8.92 12.68
C THR A 421 6.39 -9.13 11.30
N ARG A 422 6.49 -10.34 10.73
CA ARG A 422 5.74 -10.73 9.53
C ARG A 422 4.30 -11.17 9.85
N PRO A 423 3.33 -10.89 8.97
CA PRO A 423 2.01 -11.49 9.08
C PRO A 423 2.08 -13.02 8.92
N VAL A 424 1.21 -13.73 9.63
CA VAL A 424 1.13 -15.20 9.63
C VAL A 424 0.61 -15.75 8.29
N THR A 425 0.00 -14.90 7.46
CA THR A 425 -0.54 -15.24 6.14
C THR A 425 -0.50 -13.99 5.25
N LEU A 426 0.12 -14.12 4.07
CA LEU A 426 -0.18 -13.30 2.90
C LEU A 426 -1.18 -14.07 2.03
#